data_AF-A0A3P6QZC9-F1
#
_entry.id   AF-A0A3P6QZC9-F1
#
_cell.length_a   1.000
_cell.length_b   1.000
_cell.length_c   1.000
_cell.angle_alpha   90.00
_cell.angle_beta   90.00
_cell.angle_gamma   90.00
#
_symmetry.space_group_name_H-M   'P 1'
#
loop_
_entity.id
_entity.type
_entity.pdbx_description
1 polymer ?
#
loop_
_entity_poly.entity_id
_entity_poly.type
_entity_poly.pdbx_seq_one_letter_code
_entity_poly.pdbx_strand_id
1 'polypeptide(L)'
;MKAYSPFLLFPAFLCFHQSITAEIKEVVGHMDDQELVQEQVQLSPVGDIVTINENEGIGKFLYESDILLTKPQLDEIVNEIGRDRRKRQAFKDKDYPRTLWPDGIVHFSFHNNTSERFDMCSKKKSTLFS
;
A
#
# COMPACT_ATOMS: atom_id res chain seq x y z
N MET A 1 33.00 51.40 41.96
CA MET A 1 32.33 50.09 42.01
C MET A 1 30.87 50.25 41.62
N LYS A 2 30.48 49.84 40.41
CA LYS A 2 29.09 49.49 40.06
C LYS A 2 29.15 48.41 38.99
N ALA A 3 28.84 47.17 39.40
CA ALA A 3 28.68 46.05 38.49
C ALA A 3 27.32 46.18 37.79
N TYR A 4 27.31 46.09 36.47
CA TYR A 4 26.08 45.89 35.70
C TYR A 4 26.07 44.45 35.19
N SER A 5 25.18 43.64 35.75
CA SER A 5 24.61 42.46 35.10
C SER A 5 23.30 42.89 34.45
N PRO A 6 23.04 42.51 33.19
CA PRO A 6 21.67 42.36 32.75
C PRO A 6 21.48 41.06 31.97
N PHE A 7 21.34 39.95 32.70
CA PHE A 7 20.49 38.85 32.24
C PHE A 7 19.03 39.28 32.41
N LEU A 8 18.47 40.02 31.47
CA LEU A 8 17.02 40.18 31.33
C LEU A 8 16.68 40.31 29.85
N LEU A 9 16.60 39.15 29.18
CA LEU A 9 16.03 39.02 27.84
C LEU A 9 14.68 38.29 27.94
N PHE A 10 13.62 39.04 27.67
CA PHE A 10 12.31 38.69 27.10
C PHE A 10 11.36 37.69 27.81
N PRO A 11 10.24 38.18 28.40
CA PRO A 11 9.09 37.34 28.74
C PRO A 11 8.16 37.04 27.53
N ALA A 12 8.35 37.70 26.38
CA ALA A 12 7.46 37.55 25.22
C ALA A 12 7.69 36.26 24.40
N PHE A 13 8.90 35.70 24.41
CA PHE A 13 9.21 34.48 23.65
C PHE A 13 8.58 33.22 24.24
N LEU A 14 8.43 33.16 25.57
CA LEU A 14 7.78 32.02 26.24
C LEU A 14 6.29 31.91 25.89
N CYS A 15 5.61 33.04 25.74
CA CYS A 15 4.17 33.06 25.44
C CYS A 15 3.89 32.62 23.99
N PHE A 16 4.73 33.02 23.03
CA PHE A 16 4.60 32.60 21.63
C PHE A 16 4.92 31.11 21.45
N HIS A 17 5.94 30.60 22.15
CA HIS A 17 6.26 29.17 22.14
C HIS A 17 5.14 28.31 22.76
N GLN A 18 4.49 28.80 23.82
CA GLN A 18 3.33 28.11 24.39
C GLN A 18 2.13 28.09 23.44
N SER A 19 1.85 29.18 22.73
CA SER A 19 0.78 29.26 21.73
C SER A 19 0.99 28.29 20.57
N ILE A 20 2.21 28.25 20.01
CA ILE A 20 2.57 27.32 18.92
C ILE A 20 2.43 25.86 19.38
N THR A 21 2.87 25.52 20.59
CA THR A 21 2.78 24.14 21.09
C THR A 21 1.35 23.67 21.36
N ALA A 22 0.42 24.58 21.66
CA ALA A 22 -0.99 24.25 21.84
C ALA A 22 -1.67 23.96 20.49
N GLU A 23 -1.38 24.76 19.47
CA GLU A 23 -1.92 24.64 18.12
C GLU A 23 -1.38 23.38 17.40
N ILE A 24 -0.11 23.01 17.61
CA ILE A 24 0.45 21.75 17.10
C ILE A 24 -0.20 20.54 17.75
N LYS A 25 -0.52 20.57 19.05
CA LYS A 25 -1.23 19.47 19.73
C LYS A 25 -2.66 19.31 19.20
N GLU A 26 -3.33 20.41 18.85
CA GLU A 26 -4.67 20.39 18.27
C GLU A 26 -4.67 19.79 16.86
N VAL A 27 -3.68 20.14 16.02
CA VAL A 27 -3.51 19.56 14.67
C VAL A 27 -3.08 18.09 14.72
N VAL A 28 -2.17 17.72 15.62
CA VAL A 28 -1.73 16.32 15.79
C VAL A 28 -2.87 15.46 16.37
N GLY A 29 -3.70 16.01 17.25
CA GLY A 29 -4.90 15.33 17.77
C GLY A 29 -5.97 15.04 16.71
N HIS A 30 -5.91 15.68 15.54
CA HIS A 30 -6.79 15.40 14.39
C HIS A 30 -6.22 14.37 13.40
N MET A 31 -4.99 13.89 13.60
CA MET A 31 -4.38 12.86 12.75
C MET A 31 -4.42 11.45 13.35
N ASP A 32 -5.00 11.28 14.54
CA ASP A 32 -5.13 9.98 15.22
C ASP A 32 -6.47 9.26 14.93
N ASP A 33 -7.32 9.82 14.06
CA ASP A 33 -8.57 9.20 13.62
C ASP A 33 -8.49 8.69 12.17
N GLN A 34 -7.32 8.21 11.71
CA GLN A 34 -7.38 7.11 10.75
C GLN A 34 -7.84 5.88 11.51
N GLU A 35 -9.16 5.79 11.64
CA GLU A 35 -9.91 4.60 11.98
C GLU A 35 -9.27 3.41 11.27
N LEU A 36 -8.47 2.64 12.03
CA LEU A 36 -8.06 1.31 11.66
C LEU A 36 -9.35 0.52 11.54
N VAL A 37 -9.94 0.51 10.35
CA VAL A 37 -10.91 -0.50 9.95
C VAL A 37 -10.12 -1.80 9.86
N GLN A 38 -9.79 -2.38 11.02
CA GLN A 38 -9.54 -3.80 11.14
C GLN A 38 -10.90 -4.46 10.95
N GLU A 39 -11.32 -4.56 9.70
CA GLU A 39 -12.17 -5.66 9.30
C GLU A 39 -11.45 -6.91 9.83
N GLN A 40 -12.07 -7.60 10.80
CA GLN A 40 -11.54 -8.84 11.38
C GLN A 40 -11.65 -9.94 10.32
N VAL A 41 -10.86 -9.82 9.26
CA VAL A 41 -10.60 -10.88 8.31
C VAL A 41 -9.86 -11.94 9.09
N GLN A 42 -10.37 -13.18 9.10
CA GLN A 42 -9.64 -14.32 9.67
C GLN A 42 -8.30 -14.46 8.95
N LEU A 43 -7.25 -13.86 9.52
CA LEU A 43 -5.90 -13.95 9.01
C LEU A 43 -5.45 -15.40 9.10
N SER A 44 -4.85 -15.89 8.03
CA SER A 44 -4.21 -17.20 8.05
C SER A 44 -3.12 -17.21 9.14
N PRO A 45 -2.81 -18.36 9.77
CA PRO A 45 -1.74 -18.43 10.77
C PRO A 45 -0.35 -18.06 10.20
N VAL A 46 -0.24 -17.97 8.88
CA VAL A 46 0.99 -17.65 8.13
C VAL A 46 1.13 -16.12 7.92
N GLY A 47 0.10 -15.34 8.22
CA GLY A 47 0.09 -13.88 8.02
C GLY A 47 -0.54 -13.45 6.70
N ASP A 48 -0.42 -12.15 6.41
CA ASP A 48 -0.86 -11.54 5.14
C ASP A 48 0.22 -11.68 4.05
N ILE A 49 -0.15 -11.47 2.79
CA ILE A 49 0.76 -11.55 1.63
C ILE A 49 2.00 -10.66 1.80
N VAL A 50 1.83 -9.47 2.40
CA VAL A 50 2.92 -8.55 2.69
C VAL A 50 3.91 -9.20 3.66
N THR A 51 3.43 -9.73 4.78
CA THR A 51 4.26 -10.39 5.80
C THR A 51 4.97 -11.62 5.24
N ILE A 52 4.27 -12.41 4.42
CA ILE A 52 4.84 -13.60 3.77
C ILE A 52 6.00 -13.20 2.86
N ASN A 53 5.78 -12.21 1.97
CA ASN A 53 6.78 -11.78 1.01
C ASN A 53 7.97 -11.05 1.68
N GLU A 54 7.74 -10.35 2.78
CA GLU A 54 8.80 -9.77 3.61
C GLU A 54 9.67 -10.84 4.27
N ASN A 55 9.06 -11.88 4.84
CA ASN A 55 9.77 -12.99 5.49
C ASN A 55 10.63 -13.79 4.49
N GLU A 56 10.16 -13.96 3.25
CA GLU A 56 10.91 -14.59 2.16
C GLU A 56 12.01 -13.68 1.58
N GLY A 57 12.13 -12.43 2.06
CA GLY A 57 13.14 -11.47 1.61
C GLY A 57 12.89 -10.90 0.21
N ILE A 58 11.74 -11.19 -0.40
CA ILE A 58 11.37 -10.70 -1.74
C ILE A 58 10.55 -9.42 -1.73
N GLY A 59 9.98 -9.04 -0.58
CA GLY A 59 9.07 -7.90 -0.46
C GLY A 59 9.64 -6.57 -0.98
N LYS A 60 10.96 -6.35 -0.87
CA LYS A 60 11.63 -5.15 -1.38
C LYS A 60 11.72 -5.06 -2.91
N PHE A 61 11.53 -6.18 -3.61
CA PHE A 61 11.59 -6.25 -5.07
C PHE A 61 10.21 -6.22 -5.73
N LEU A 62 9.15 -6.41 -4.94
CA LEU A 62 7.77 -6.43 -5.41
C LEU A 62 7.16 -5.04 -5.31
N TYR A 63 6.52 -4.61 -6.38
CA TYR A 63 5.66 -3.44 -6.39
C TYR A 63 4.34 -3.77 -5.69
N GLU A 64 3.87 -2.88 -4.81
CA GLU A 64 2.66 -3.10 -3.98
C GLU A 64 2.69 -4.44 -3.22
N SER A 65 3.90 -4.94 -2.92
CA SER A 65 4.18 -6.17 -2.17
C SER A 65 3.74 -7.49 -2.81
N ASP A 66 3.13 -7.50 -4.00
CA ASP A 66 2.65 -8.72 -4.66
C ASP A 66 2.98 -8.81 -6.16
N ILE A 67 3.40 -7.72 -6.80
CA ILE A 67 3.63 -7.66 -8.25
C ILE A 67 5.13 -7.55 -8.57
N LEU A 68 5.65 -8.49 -9.35
CA LEU A 68 6.99 -8.37 -9.93
C LEU A 68 6.91 -7.59 -11.25
N LEU A 69 7.52 -6.41 -11.29
CA LEU A 69 7.55 -5.57 -12.49
C LEU A 69 8.75 -5.88 -13.38
N THR A 70 8.54 -5.86 -14.69
CA THR A 70 9.63 -5.76 -15.66
C THR A 70 10.16 -4.31 -15.69
N LYS A 71 11.44 -4.13 -16.08
CA LYS A 71 12.05 -2.79 -16.22
C LYS A 71 11.19 -1.79 -17.01
N PRO A 72 10.68 -2.11 -18.22
CA PRO A 72 9.87 -1.14 -18.97
C PRO A 72 8.56 -0.75 -18.25
N GLN A 73 7.94 -1.67 -17.51
CA GLN A 73 6.74 -1.36 -16.72
C GLN A 73 7.07 -0.45 -15.54
N LEU A 74 8.23 -0.66 -14.89
CA LEU A 74 8.69 0.20 -13.81
C LEU A 74 8.98 1.61 -14.33
N ASP A 75 9.64 1.74 -15.48
CA ASP A 75 9.93 3.03 -16.11
C ASP A 75 8.64 3.79 -16.46
N GLU A 76 7.61 3.10 -16.96
CA GLU A 76 6.29 3.69 -17.22
C GLU A 76 5.68 4.26 -15.94
N ILE A 77 5.62 3.45 -14.88
CA ILE A 77 5.06 3.86 -13.58
C ILE A 77 5.82 5.07 -13.03
N VAL A 78 7.15 5.05 -13.03
CA VAL A 78 7.98 6.15 -12.52
C VAL A 78 7.73 7.44 -13.31
N ASN A 79 7.58 7.35 -14.63
CA ASN A 79 7.30 8.50 -15.49
C ASN A 79 5.87 9.06 -15.34
N GLU A 80 4.96 8.31 -14.71
CA GLU A 80 3.60 8.73 -14.40
C GLU A 80 3.46 9.37 -13.00
N ILE A 81 4.44 9.20 -12.10
CA ILE A 81 4.42 9.80 -10.77
C ILE A 81 4.42 11.33 -10.89
N GLY A 82 3.41 11.98 -10.30
CA GLY A 82 3.27 13.46 -10.30
C GLY A 82 2.54 14.04 -11.52
N ARG A 83 2.06 13.19 -12.44
CA ARG A 83 1.07 13.57 -13.46
C ARG A 83 -0.32 13.14 -13.00
N ASP A 84 -1.38 13.76 -13.55
CA ASP A 84 -2.75 13.30 -13.30
C ASP A 84 -2.84 11.80 -13.61
N ARG A 85 -3.14 11.01 -12.57
CA ARG A 85 -3.18 9.56 -12.63
C ARG A 85 -4.18 9.14 -13.70
N ARG A 86 -3.70 8.63 -14.83
CA ARG A 86 -4.56 8.03 -15.84
C ARG A 86 -5.20 6.78 -15.24
N LYS A 87 -6.52 6.64 -15.44
CA LYS A 87 -7.27 5.48 -14.94
C LYS A 87 -6.67 4.23 -15.60
N ARG A 88 -6.13 3.31 -14.79
CA ARG A 88 -5.59 2.04 -15.29
C ARG A 88 -6.71 1.32 -16.04
N GLN A 89 -6.54 1.14 -17.35
CA GLN A 89 -7.39 0.30 -18.18
C GLN A 89 -6.69 -1.04 -18.40
N ALA A 90 -7.46 -2.08 -18.73
CA ALA A 90 -6.86 -3.32 -19.22
C ALA A 90 -5.98 -3.01 -20.43
N PHE A 91 -4.78 -3.58 -20.45
CA PHE A 91 -3.85 -3.44 -21.57
C PHE A 91 -4.49 -4.00 -22.84
N LYS A 92 -4.62 -3.16 -23.87
CA LYS A 92 -5.14 -3.54 -25.18
C LYS A 92 -3.97 -3.54 -26.15
N ASP A 93 -3.47 -4.72 -26.49
CA ASP A 93 -2.45 -4.85 -27.52
C ASP A 93 -3.05 -4.81 -28.94
N LYS A 94 -2.19 -4.93 -29.94
CA LYS A 94 -2.56 -4.98 -31.36
C LYS A 94 -3.44 -6.19 -31.72
N ASP A 95 -3.44 -7.21 -30.87
CA ASP A 95 -4.17 -8.45 -31.09
C ASP A 95 -5.50 -8.48 -30.32
N TYR A 96 -5.76 -7.49 -29.46
CA TYR A 96 -7.05 -7.27 -28.82
C TYR A 96 -8.16 -7.04 -29.86
N PRO A 97 -9.34 -7.70 -29.75
CA PRO A 97 -9.80 -8.55 -28.66
C PRO A 97 -9.54 -10.06 -28.85
N ARG A 98 -8.75 -10.48 -29.85
CA ARG A 98 -8.52 -11.93 -30.13
C ARG A 98 -7.76 -12.65 -29.01
N THR A 99 -7.11 -11.91 -28.12
CA THR A 99 -6.41 -12.42 -26.94
C THR A 99 -7.31 -12.55 -25.71
N LEU A 100 -8.61 -12.20 -25.82
CA LEU A 100 -9.59 -12.52 -24.78
C LEU A 100 -9.80 -14.04 -24.68
N TRP A 101 -10.24 -14.49 -23.51
CA TRP A 101 -10.67 -15.86 -23.29
C TRP A 101 -11.80 -16.23 -24.28
N PRO A 102 -11.62 -17.25 -25.14
CA PRO A 102 -12.66 -17.67 -26.08
C PRO A 102 -13.96 -17.95 -25.35
N ASP A 103 -15.07 -17.40 -25.86
CA ASP A 103 -16.42 -17.51 -25.27
C ASP A 103 -16.53 -17.05 -23.80
N GLY A 104 -15.55 -16.28 -23.32
CA GLY A 104 -15.45 -15.86 -21.92
C GLY A 104 -15.04 -16.99 -20.95
N ILE A 105 -14.63 -18.15 -21.47
CA ILE A 105 -14.32 -19.34 -20.68
C ILE A 105 -12.84 -19.37 -20.32
N VAL A 106 -12.55 -19.38 -19.02
CA VAL A 106 -11.20 -19.50 -18.48
C VAL A 106 -10.85 -20.97 -18.25
N HIS A 107 -9.94 -21.51 -19.05
CA HIS A 107 -9.41 -22.86 -18.86
C HIS A 107 -8.21 -22.84 -17.91
N PHE A 108 -8.22 -23.68 -16.87
CA PHE A 108 -7.12 -23.84 -15.93
C PHE A 108 -6.92 -25.30 -15.54
N SER A 109 -5.71 -25.63 -15.11
CA SER A 109 -5.34 -26.93 -14.55
C SER A 109 -4.46 -26.74 -13.30
N PHE A 110 -4.59 -27.65 -12.34
CA PHE A 110 -3.72 -27.66 -11.17
C PHE A 110 -2.51 -28.54 -11.43
N HIS A 111 -1.34 -28.05 -11.04
CA HIS A 111 -0.12 -28.84 -11.09
C HIS A 111 -0.10 -29.85 -9.95
N ASN A 112 0.51 -31.02 -10.14
CA ASN A 112 0.56 -32.08 -9.11
C ASN A 112 1.27 -31.70 -7.79
N ASN A 113 1.87 -30.51 -7.72
CA ASN A 113 2.56 -30.00 -6.53
C ASN A 113 1.68 -29.02 -5.73
N THR A 114 0.42 -28.80 -6.13
CA THR A 114 -0.50 -27.97 -5.36
C THR A 114 -1.06 -28.75 -4.17
N SER A 115 -1.39 -28.04 -3.09
CA SER A 115 -2.03 -28.66 -1.94
C SER A 115 -3.52 -28.90 -2.21
N GLU A 116 -4.09 -29.98 -1.66
CA GLU A 116 -5.52 -30.27 -1.79
C GLU A 116 -6.41 -29.11 -1.30
N ARG A 117 -5.98 -28.44 -0.22
CA ARG A 117 -6.67 -27.27 0.33
C ARG A 117 -6.67 -26.09 -0.65
N PHE A 118 -5.55 -25.87 -1.34
CA PHE A 118 -5.43 -24.83 -2.36
C PHE A 118 -6.35 -25.13 -3.55
N ASP A 119 -6.35 -26.37 -4.03
CA ASP A 119 -7.20 -26.80 -5.14
C ASP A 119 -8.69 -26.64 -4.80
N MET A 120 -9.10 -27.06 -3.61
CA MET A 120 -10.47 -26.92 -3.14
C MET A 120 -10.89 -25.45 -3.04
N CYS A 121 -10.03 -24.58 -2.47
CA CYS A 121 -10.31 -23.15 -2.37
C CYS A 121 -10.43 -22.51 -3.76
N SER A 122 -9.53 -22.87 -4.67
CA SER A 122 -9.50 -22.35 -6.04
C SER A 122 -10.73 -22.78 -6.83
N LYS A 123 -11.15 -24.05 -6.73
CA LYS A 123 -12.40 -24.54 -7.33
C LYS A 123 -13.63 -23.82 -6.77
N LYS A 124 -13.68 -23.57 -5.46
CA LYS A 124 -14.77 -22.80 -4.85
C LYS A 124 -14.81 -21.37 -5.38
N LYS A 125 -13.65 -20.70 -5.50
CA LYS A 125 -13.58 -19.35 -6.07
C LYS A 125 -13.96 -19.32 -7.55
N SER A 126 -13.56 -20.31 -8.34
CA SER A 126 -13.95 -20.37 -9.76
C SER A 126 -15.47 -20.49 -9.92
N THR A 127 -16.15 -21.24 -9.05
CA THR A 127 -17.62 -21.31 -9.06
C THR A 127 -18.30 -20.00 -8.64
N LEU A 128 -17.64 -19.11 -7.90
CA LEU A 128 -18.18 -17.80 -7.56
C LEU A 128 -18.06 -16.79 -8.71
N PHE A 129 -17.17 -17.05 -9.67
CA PHE A 129 -16.88 -16.17 -10.80
C PHE A 129 -17.57 -16.61 -12.11
N SER A 130 -18.17 -17.81 -12.12
CA SER A 130 -18.91 -18.38 -13.26
C SER A 130 -20.40 -18.09 -13.13
#